data_AF-A0A699TVL3-F1
#
_entry.id   AF-A0A699TVL3-F1
#
_cell.length_a   1.000
_cell.length_b   1.000
_cell.length_c   1.000
_cell.angle_alpha   90.00
_cell.angle_beta   90.00
_cell.angle_gamma   90.00
#
_symmetry.space_group_name_H-M   'P 1'
#
loop_
_entity.id
_entity.type
_entity.pdbx_description
1 polymer ?
#
loop_
_entity_poly.entity_id
_entity_poly.type
_entity_poly.pdbx_seq_one_letter_code
_entity_poly.pdbx_strand_id
1 'polypeptide(L)'
;IPRAPSTEQEQWNAMARTIVAETMGVLWRRAEATTDRLHYWLVEASNADLGQLLQNTPAAGMFHGADETLGSVRTVLTRYIAAHKYLEPPADDEIAFSIRDWLEQGTGNLWITWREDMLPALKPLINCWIDVICQSSLSSNVDNATDMHLVIDETDSLDKLNYLVIAATKARKHKLHIACGFQSYAQLDETNGKNDALTLRNSLKNS
;
A
#
# COMPACT_ATOMS: atom_id res chain seq x y z
N ILE A 1 0.16 3.93 2.21
CA ILE A 1 -0.40 5.28 2.49
C ILE A 1 -0.55 6.01 1.15
N PRO A 2 -1.78 6.27 0.68
CA PRO A 2 -2.04 6.88 -0.61
C PRO A 2 -1.69 8.36 -0.67
N ARG A 3 -1.55 8.91 -1.88
CA ARG A 3 -1.52 10.37 -2.07
C ARG A 3 -2.88 10.98 -1.70
N ALA A 4 -2.86 12.02 -0.89
CA ALA A 4 -4.08 12.74 -0.51
C ALA A 4 -4.50 13.74 -1.59
N PRO A 5 -5.80 14.08 -1.70
CA PRO A 5 -6.30 15.01 -2.70
C PRO A 5 -6.00 16.48 -2.36
N SER A 6 -5.86 16.84 -1.08
CA SER A 6 -5.52 18.20 -0.66
C SER A 6 -4.04 18.34 -0.34
N THR A 7 -3.48 19.54 -0.57
CA THR A 7 -2.06 19.84 -0.32
C THR A 7 -1.67 19.61 1.14
N GLU A 8 -2.52 20.01 2.08
CA GLU A 8 -2.26 19.88 3.52
C GLU A 8 -2.27 18.41 3.96
N GLN A 9 -3.31 17.65 3.59
CA GLN A 9 -3.35 16.22 3.90
C GLN A 9 -2.20 15.46 3.24
N GLU A 10 -1.78 15.90 2.05
CA GLU A 10 -0.66 15.27 1.34
C GLU A 10 0.68 15.55 2.02
N GLN A 11 0.87 16.71 2.66
CA GLN A 11 2.04 16.95 3.51
C GLN A 11 2.11 15.91 4.64
N TRP A 12 1.00 15.66 5.33
CA TRP A 12 0.96 14.66 6.41
C TRP A 12 1.16 13.24 5.88
N ASN A 13 0.52 12.87 4.76
CA ASN A 13 0.71 11.56 4.14
C ASN A 13 2.15 11.36 3.65
N ALA A 14 2.80 12.39 3.12
CA ALA A 14 4.20 12.34 2.70
C ALA A 14 5.16 12.13 3.86
N MET A 15 4.95 12.85 4.97
CA MET A 15 5.70 12.63 6.21
C MET A 15 5.49 11.21 6.73
N ALA A 16 4.24 10.76 6.80
CA ALA A 16 3.90 9.41 7.25
C ALA A 16 4.59 8.33 6.39
N ARG A 17 4.60 8.46 5.05
CA ARG A 17 5.33 7.53 4.16
C ARG A 17 6.82 7.48 4.47
N THR A 18 7.44 8.63 4.73
CA THR A 18 8.86 8.70 5.07
C THR A 18 9.14 8.03 6.41
N ILE A 19 8.33 8.31 7.43
CA ILE A 19 8.44 7.70 8.76
C ILE A 19 8.27 6.17 8.67
N VAL A 20 7.28 5.67 7.92
CA VAL A 20 7.11 4.22 7.69
C VAL A 20 8.36 3.61 7.08
N ALA A 21 8.86 4.18 5.99
CA ALA A 21 10.02 3.65 5.27
C ALA A 21 11.28 3.61 6.14
N GLU A 22 11.57 4.69 6.87
CA GLU A 22 12.73 4.75 7.76
C GLU A 22 12.57 3.82 8.96
N THR A 23 11.35 3.69 9.52
CA THR A 23 11.07 2.74 10.61
C THR A 23 11.32 1.31 10.17
N MET A 24 10.79 0.91 9.00
CA MET A 24 11.05 -0.41 8.42
C MET A 24 12.56 -0.64 8.22
N GLY A 25 13.28 0.35 7.67
CA GLY A 25 14.73 0.26 7.46
C GLY A 25 15.55 0.16 8.75
N VAL A 26 15.14 0.83 9.82
CA VAL A 26 15.76 0.71 11.15
C VAL A 26 15.48 -0.68 11.74
N LEU A 27 14.24 -1.14 11.72
CA LEU A 27 13.86 -2.45 12.25
C LEU A 27 14.56 -3.59 11.51
N TRP A 28 14.68 -3.50 10.19
CA TRP A 28 15.42 -4.45 9.37
C TRP A 28 16.89 -4.55 9.79
N ARG A 29 17.58 -3.40 9.92
CA ARG A 29 18.98 -3.36 10.36
C ARG A 29 19.20 -3.89 11.77
N ARG A 30 18.18 -3.86 12.62
CA ARG A 30 18.22 -4.39 13.99
C ARG A 30 17.80 -5.85 14.10
N ALA A 31 17.45 -6.51 12.99
CA ALA A 31 16.84 -7.84 12.99
C ALA A 31 15.54 -7.91 13.83
N GLU A 32 14.77 -6.81 13.83
CA GLU A 32 13.49 -6.66 14.55
C GLU A 32 12.32 -6.40 13.57
N ALA A 33 12.46 -6.78 12.29
CA ALA A 33 11.48 -6.49 11.24
C ALA A 33 10.27 -7.42 11.31
N THR A 34 9.48 -7.30 12.38
CA THR A 34 8.19 -7.97 12.52
C THR A 34 7.05 -6.96 12.42
N THR A 35 5.87 -7.45 12.02
CA THR A 35 4.66 -6.64 11.93
C THR A 35 4.27 -6.03 13.28
N ASP A 36 4.44 -6.77 14.38
CA ASP A 36 4.18 -6.27 15.74
C ASP A 36 5.09 -5.11 16.12
N ARG A 37 6.40 -5.22 15.82
CA ARG A 37 7.36 -4.14 16.09
C ARG A 37 7.04 -2.92 15.23
N LEU A 38 6.70 -3.13 13.97
CA LEU A 38 6.29 -2.05 13.06
C LEU A 38 5.01 -1.35 13.57
N HIS A 39 4.00 -2.12 13.99
CA HIS A 39 2.76 -1.61 14.55
C HIS A 39 3.03 -0.82 15.83
N TYR A 40 3.77 -1.39 16.77
CA TYR A 40 4.14 -0.72 18.02
C TYR A 40 4.76 0.65 17.76
N TRP A 41 5.81 0.72 16.92
CA TRP A 41 6.52 1.98 16.69
C TRP A 41 5.65 3.03 15.99
N LEU A 42 4.85 2.62 15.02
CA LEU A 42 4.07 3.55 14.19
C LEU A 42 2.73 3.95 14.80
N VAL A 43 2.15 3.13 15.67
CA VAL A 43 0.79 3.32 16.20
C VAL A 43 0.76 3.54 17.71
N GLU A 44 1.64 2.91 18.49
CA GLU A 44 1.55 2.88 19.96
C GLU A 44 2.63 3.70 20.66
N ALA A 45 3.88 3.64 20.18
CA ALA A 45 5.02 4.32 20.80
C ALA A 45 4.82 5.84 20.84
N SER A 46 5.39 6.49 21.86
CA SER A 46 5.33 7.96 21.96
C SER A 46 6.06 8.63 20.79
N ASN A 47 5.73 9.89 20.49
CA ASN A 47 6.46 10.68 19.48
C ASN A 47 7.94 10.87 19.87
N ALA A 48 8.23 10.97 21.16
CA ALA A 48 9.60 11.08 21.66
C ALA A 48 10.40 9.81 21.37
N ASP A 49 9.84 8.63 21.69
CA ASP A 49 10.52 7.35 21.47
C ASP A 49 10.70 7.06 19.98
N LEU A 50 9.67 7.31 19.16
CA LEU A 50 9.78 7.15 17.70
C LEU A 50 10.80 8.13 17.10
N GLY A 51 10.82 9.38 17.58
CA GLY A 51 11.82 10.36 17.19
C GLY A 51 13.24 9.89 17.55
N GLN A 52 13.42 9.31 18.73
CA GLN A 52 14.70 8.74 19.16
C GLN A 52 15.09 7.52 18.31
N LEU A 53 14.15 6.64 17.97
CA LEU A 53 14.39 5.50 17.07
C LEU A 53 14.96 5.98 15.72
N LEU A 54 14.40 7.08 15.21
CA LEU A 54 14.66 7.63 13.88
C LEU A 54 15.71 8.75 13.84
N GLN A 55 16.36 9.07 14.96
CA GLN A 55 17.29 10.21 15.08
C GLN A 55 18.47 10.19 14.08
N ASN A 56 18.87 9.00 13.62
CA ASN A 56 19.97 8.79 12.66
C ASN A 56 19.47 8.49 11.24
N THR A 57 18.24 8.92 10.93
CA THR A 57 17.61 8.72 9.62
C THR A 57 17.19 10.07 9.02
N PRO A 58 16.95 10.14 7.70
CA PRO A 58 16.35 11.32 7.07
C PRO A 58 15.03 11.81 7.71
N ALA A 59 14.30 10.93 8.43
CA ALA A 59 13.07 11.30 9.11
C ALA A 59 13.29 12.10 10.42
N ALA A 60 14.53 12.19 10.95
CA ALA A 60 14.81 12.86 12.22
C ALA A 60 14.26 14.31 12.28
N GLY A 61 14.44 15.06 11.19
CA GLY A 61 13.97 16.45 11.09
C GLY A 61 12.45 16.62 11.23
N MET A 62 11.67 15.57 10.95
CA MET A 62 10.21 15.60 11.05
C MET A 62 9.71 15.69 12.49
N PHE A 63 10.54 15.28 13.46
CA PHE A 63 10.21 15.28 14.89
C PHE A 63 10.58 16.60 15.60
N HIS A 64 11.14 17.58 14.88
CA HIS A 64 11.39 18.93 15.38
C HIS A 64 10.26 19.92 15.05
N GLY A 65 9.20 19.46 14.37
CA GLY A 65 8.05 20.27 14.01
C GLY A 65 7.08 20.52 15.17
N ALA A 66 5.95 21.17 14.87
CA ALA A 66 4.89 21.40 15.85
C ALA A 66 4.18 20.10 16.25
N ASP A 67 3.81 19.98 17.52
CA ASP A 67 3.11 18.79 18.07
C ASP A 67 1.81 18.47 17.33
N GLU A 68 1.08 19.48 16.88
CA GLU A 68 -0.14 19.32 16.09
C GLU A 68 0.12 18.59 14.76
N THR A 69 1.22 18.92 14.07
CA THR A 69 1.61 18.24 12.83
C THR A 69 1.93 16.78 13.08
N LEU A 70 2.66 16.48 14.17
CA LEU A 70 2.95 15.10 14.57
C LEU A 70 1.68 14.34 14.95
N GLY A 71 0.71 14.99 15.59
CA GLY A 71 -0.61 14.43 15.87
C GLY A 71 -1.39 14.05 14.60
N SER A 72 -1.39 14.92 13.59
CA SER A 72 -2.00 14.64 12.29
C SER A 72 -1.31 13.48 11.57
N VAL A 73 0.03 13.45 11.58
CA VAL A 73 0.81 12.34 11.01
C VAL A 73 0.52 11.03 11.74
N ARG A 74 0.39 11.02 13.07
CA ARG A 74 -0.02 9.83 13.83
C ARG A 74 -1.40 9.34 13.45
N THR A 75 -2.35 10.25 13.23
CA THR A 75 -3.69 9.87 12.76
C THR A 75 -3.63 9.17 11.40
N VAL A 76 -2.78 9.66 10.49
CA VAL A 76 -2.52 9.01 9.19
C VAL A 76 -1.89 7.62 9.38
N LEU A 77 -0.85 7.50 10.21
CA LEU A 77 -0.19 6.23 10.49
C LEU A 77 -1.18 5.21 11.06
N THR A 78 -1.95 5.56 12.08
CA THR A 78 -2.97 4.70 12.66
C THR A 78 -3.99 4.25 11.61
N ARG A 79 -4.49 5.16 10.77
CA ARG A 79 -5.46 4.83 9.72
C ARG A 79 -4.96 3.76 8.76
N TYR A 80 -3.70 3.82 8.33
CA TYR A 80 -3.19 2.92 7.29
C TYR A 80 -2.40 1.72 7.80
N ILE A 81 -1.86 1.79 9.02
CA ILE A 81 -0.99 0.74 9.57
C ILE A 81 -1.75 -0.17 10.55
N ALA A 82 -2.79 0.30 11.24
CA ALA A 82 -3.45 -0.48 12.29
C ALA A 82 -3.97 -1.85 11.83
N ALA A 83 -4.42 -1.97 10.58
CA ALA A 83 -4.89 -3.25 10.02
C ALA A 83 -3.78 -4.33 9.91
N HIS A 84 -2.51 -3.94 9.89
CA HIS A 84 -1.40 -4.89 9.76
C HIS A 84 -1.23 -5.75 11.01
N LYS A 85 -1.71 -5.33 12.18
CA LYS A 85 -1.64 -6.14 13.42
C LYS A 85 -2.42 -7.46 13.34
N TYR A 86 -3.30 -7.59 12.36
CA TYR A 86 -4.06 -8.82 12.11
C TYR A 86 -3.28 -9.83 11.25
N LEU A 87 -2.08 -9.48 10.78
CA LEU A 87 -1.20 -10.41 10.10
C LEU A 87 -0.51 -11.29 11.13
N GLU A 88 -0.76 -12.58 11.06
CA GLU A 88 -0.03 -13.56 11.84
C GLU A 88 1.40 -13.67 11.29
N PRO A 89 2.42 -13.70 12.16
CA PRO A 89 3.76 -14.03 11.73
C PRO A 89 3.78 -15.47 11.20
N PRO A 90 4.66 -15.79 10.24
CA PRO A 90 4.89 -17.18 9.85
C PRO A 90 5.34 -17.98 11.08
N ALA A 91 5.00 -19.27 11.11
CA ALA A 91 5.55 -20.19 12.11
C ALA A 91 7.09 -20.26 11.97
N ASP A 92 7.78 -20.63 13.04
CA ASP A 92 9.26 -20.64 13.08
C ASP A 92 9.90 -21.53 11.98
N ASP A 93 9.17 -22.52 11.47
CA ASP A 93 9.57 -23.44 10.41
C ASP A 93 8.98 -23.10 9.03
N GLU A 94 8.19 -22.03 8.91
CA GLU A 94 7.58 -21.59 7.66
C GLU A 94 8.30 -20.41 7.02
N ILE A 95 8.43 -20.47 5.69
CA ILE A 95 8.95 -19.35 4.90
C ILE A 95 7.83 -18.33 4.75
N ALA A 96 8.12 -17.06 5.11
CA ALA A 96 7.18 -15.96 4.94
C ALA A 96 6.71 -15.84 3.48
N PHE A 97 5.41 -15.68 3.28
CA PHE A 97 4.86 -15.41 1.95
C PHE A 97 5.29 -14.04 1.43
N SER A 98 5.69 -14.00 0.16
CA SER A 98 6.11 -12.79 -0.55
C SER A 98 5.36 -12.68 -1.86
N ILE A 99 4.59 -11.60 -2.03
CA ILE A 99 3.89 -11.33 -3.29
C ILE A 99 4.88 -11.24 -4.45
N ARG A 100 6.04 -10.59 -4.25
CA ARG A 100 7.05 -10.45 -5.32
C ARG A 100 7.58 -11.81 -5.75
N ASP A 101 7.97 -12.65 -4.79
CA ASP A 101 8.53 -13.97 -5.11
C ASP A 101 7.47 -14.87 -5.75
N TRP A 102 6.21 -14.76 -5.31
CA TRP A 102 5.09 -15.44 -5.94
C TRP A 102 4.84 -14.98 -7.39
N LEU A 103 4.95 -13.68 -7.69
CA LEU A 103 4.79 -13.18 -9.07
C LEU A 103 5.93 -13.65 -9.99
N GLU A 104 7.13 -13.84 -9.47
CA GLU A 104 8.30 -14.23 -10.27
C GLU A 104 8.45 -15.76 -10.43
N GLN A 105 8.15 -16.52 -9.37
CA GLN A 105 8.48 -17.95 -9.27
C GLN A 105 7.28 -18.81 -8.85
N GLY A 106 6.21 -18.18 -8.36
CA GLY A 106 5.04 -18.90 -7.86
C GLY A 106 4.24 -19.56 -8.97
N THR A 107 3.39 -20.50 -8.57
CA THR A 107 2.43 -21.16 -9.44
C THR A 107 1.02 -21.02 -8.88
N GLY A 108 0.01 -21.11 -9.73
CA GLY A 108 -1.40 -21.06 -9.33
C GLY A 108 -1.96 -19.64 -9.21
N ASN A 109 -2.99 -19.47 -8.39
CA ASN A 109 -3.75 -18.23 -8.24
C ASN A 109 -3.66 -17.72 -6.80
N LEU A 110 -3.48 -16.41 -6.64
CA LEU A 110 -3.57 -15.72 -5.34
C LEU A 110 -4.98 -15.17 -5.16
N TRP A 111 -5.65 -15.58 -4.08
CA TRP A 111 -7.00 -15.10 -3.73
C TRP A 111 -6.92 -14.18 -2.52
N ILE A 112 -7.16 -12.89 -2.72
CA ILE A 112 -7.33 -11.93 -1.63
C ILE A 112 -8.82 -11.89 -1.30
N THR A 113 -9.20 -12.50 -0.18
CA THR A 113 -10.60 -12.62 0.24
C THR A 113 -10.82 -11.94 1.58
N TRP A 114 -12.03 -11.47 1.79
CA TRP A 114 -12.48 -10.88 3.05
C TRP A 114 -13.97 -11.13 3.20
N ARG A 115 -14.47 -10.96 4.42
CA ARG A 115 -15.92 -10.84 4.66
C ARG A 115 -16.32 -9.37 4.53
N GLU A 116 -17.45 -9.09 3.90
CA GLU A 116 -17.92 -7.71 3.66
C GLU A 116 -17.99 -6.87 4.94
N ASP A 117 -18.37 -7.46 6.07
CA ASP A 117 -18.44 -6.80 7.37
C ASP A 117 -17.07 -6.40 7.95
N MET A 118 -15.98 -7.00 7.46
CA MET A 118 -14.61 -6.66 7.85
C MET A 118 -13.93 -5.67 6.91
N LEU A 119 -14.48 -5.45 5.71
CA LEU A 119 -13.87 -4.60 4.69
C LEU A 119 -13.51 -3.20 5.21
N PRO A 120 -14.34 -2.49 6.01
CA PRO A 120 -13.97 -1.17 6.51
C PRO A 120 -12.67 -1.16 7.33
N ALA A 121 -12.39 -2.25 8.06
CA ALA A 121 -11.18 -2.38 8.88
C ALA A 121 -9.97 -2.87 8.07
N LEU A 122 -10.17 -3.76 7.09
CA LEU A 122 -9.10 -4.39 6.30
C LEU A 122 -8.75 -3.62 5.03
N LYS A 123 -9.61 -2.70 4.60
CA LYS A 123 -9.44 -1.90 3.37
C LYS A 123 -8.01 -1.34 3.19
N PRO A 124 -7.37 -0.71 4.20
CA PRO A 124 -5.99 -0.22 4.05
C PRO A 124 -4.96 -1.30 3.70
N LEU A 125 -5.12 -2.50 4.28
CA LEU A 125 -4.24 -3.65 4.04
C LEU A 125 -4.48 -4.25 2.65
N ILE A 126 -5.74 -4.42 2.26
CA ILE A 126 -6.14 -4.88 0.92
C ILE A 126 -5.60 -3.93 -0.15
N ASN A 127 -5.77 -2.61 0.04
CA ASN A 127 -5.23 -1.60 -0.85
C ASN A 127 -3.71 -1.71 -0.97
N CYS A 128 -3.02 -1.97 0.14
CA CYS A 128 -1.58 -2.15 0.16
C CYS A 128 -1.14 -3.37 -0.67
N TRP A 129 -1.80 -4.52 -0.53
CA TRP A 129 -1.48 -5.71 -1.31
C TRP A 129 -1.70 -5.50 -2.81
N ILE A 130 -2.81 -4.87 -3.20
CA ILE A 130 -3.09 -4.57 -4.61
C ILE A 130 -2.04 -3.61 -5.17
N ASP A 131 -1.67 -2.56 -4.43
CA ASP A 131 -0.59 -1.64 -4.85
C ASP A 131 0.76 -2.36 -4.99
N VAL A 132 1.09 -3.30 -4.08
CA VAL A 132 2.30 -4.12 -4.17
C VAL A 132 2.27 -5.03 -5.39
N ILE A 133 1.13 -5.66 -5.71
CA ILE A 133 0.96 -6.46 -6.93
C ILE A 133 1.20 -5.56 -8.15
N CYS A 134 0.47 -4.45 -8.28
CA CYS A 134 0.62 -3.51 -9.38
C CYS A 134 2.07 -3.04 -9.57
N GLN A 135 2.74 -2.64 -8.48
CA GLN A 135 4.13 -2.16 -8.54
C GLN A 135 5.10 -3.29 -8.92
N SER A 136 4.93 -4.49 -8.36
CA SER A 136 5.84 -5.62 -8.56
C SER A 136 5.71 -6.18 -9.99
N SER A 137 4.49 -6.24 -10.54
CA SER A 137 4.27 -6.63 -11.94
C SER A 137 4.97 -5.67 -12.92
N LEU A 138 5.01 -4.37 -12.61
CA LEU A 138 5.73 -3.38 -13.42
C LEU A 138 7.25 -3.40 -13.23
N SER A 139 7.75 -4.05 -12.18
CA SER A 139 9.19 -4.14 -11.87
C SER A 139 9.83 -5.42 -12.40
N SER A 140 9.01 -6.39 -12.82
CA SER A 140 9.46 -7.68 -13.35
C SER A 140 10.19 -7.50 -14.69
N ASN A 141 11.17 -8.36 -14.95
CA ASN A 141 11.90 -8.35 -16.22
C ASN A 141 10.94 -8.65 -17.38
N VAL A 142 10.82 -7.69 -18.31
CA VAL A 142 9.91 -7.74 -19.46
C VAL A 142 10.18 -8.95 -20.36
N ASP A 143 11.45 -9.35 -20.51
CA ASP A 143 11.83 -10.47 -21.38
C ASP A 143 11.35 -11.82 -20.83
N ASN A 144 11.18 -11.90 -19.50
CA ASN A 144 10.69 -13.10 -18.80
C ASN A 144 9.28 -12.93 -18.26
N ALA A 145 8.56 -11.87 -18.63
CA ALA A 145 7.23 -11.62 -18.12
C ALA A 145 6.27 -12.74 -18.57
N THR A 146 5.56 -13.30 -17.60
CA THR A 146 4.45 -14.24 -17.81
C THR A 146 3.12 -13.50 -17.80
N ASP A 147 2.12 -14.03 -18.51
CA ASP A 147 0.78 -13.46 -18.49
C ASP A 147 0.20 -13.51 -17.07
N MET A 148 -0.25 -12.36 -16.59
CA MET A 148 -0.82 -12.20 -15.25
C MET A 148 -2.15 -11.48 -15.36
N HIS A 149 -3.17 -12.02 -14.69
CA HIS A 149 -4.48 -11.41 -14.61
C HIS A 149 -4.71 -10.86 -13.20
N LEU A 150 -4.90 -9.55 -13.10
CA LEU A 150 -5.38 -8.88 -11.89
C LEU A 150 -6.87 -8.59 -12.06
N VAL A 151 -7.68 -9.27 -11.26
CA VAL A 151 -9.15 -9.08 -11.26
C VAL A 151 -9.55 -8.41 -9.96
N ILE A 152 -10.20 -7.25 -10.05
CA ILE A 152 -10.74 -6.49 -8.94
C ILE A 152 -12.23 -6.35 -9.17
N ASP A 153 -13.04 -7.12 -8.44
CA ASP A 153 -14.49 -7.21 -8.64
C ASP A 153 -15.18 -5.86 -8.39
N GLU A 154 -14.82 -5.17 -7.30
CA GLU A 154 -15.41 -3.89 -6.93
C GLU A 154 -14.34 -2.85 -6.60
N THR A 155 -13.94 -2.06 -7.61
CA THR A 155 -12.85 -1.08 -7.48
C THR A 155 -13.25 0.15 -6.68
N ASP A 156 -14.52 0.53 -6.72
CA ASP A 156 -15.12 1.62 -5.94
C ASP A 156 -15.24 1.28 -4.44
N SER A 157 -15.19 0.00 -4.09
CA SER A 157 -15.11 -0.42 -2.69
C SER A 157 -13.75 -0.15 -2.05
N LEU A 158 -12.71 0.19 -2.82
CA LEU A 158 -11.33 0.41 -2.36
C LEU A 158 -11.03 1.91 -2.11
N ASP A 159 -9.87 2.23 -1.53
CA ASP A 159 -9.39 3.63 -1.60
C ASP A 159 -8.67 3.87 -2.93
N LYS A 160 -8.33 5.12 -3.23
CA LYS A 160 -7.45 5.44 -4.36
C LYS A 160 -6.13 4.67 -4.26
N LEU A 161 -5.94 3.72 -5.17
CA LEU A 161 -4.71 2.94 -5.32
C LEU A 161 -3.64 3.78 -6.01
N ASN A 162 -2.41 3.75 -5.48
CA ASN A 162 -1.32 4.58 -6.00
C ASN A 162 -0.81 4.09 -7.34
N TYR A 163 -0.82 2.77 -7.56
CA TYR A 163 -0.20 2.15 -8.71
C TYR A 163 -1.19 1.61 -9.73
N LEU A 164 -2.49 1.49 -9.42
CA LEU A 164 -3.46 0.89 -10.34
C LEU A 164 -3.51 1.61 -11.69
N VAL A 165 -3.62 2.95 -11.69
CA VAL A 165 -3.67 3.73 -12.95
C VAL A 165 -2.37 3.60 -13.75
N ILE A 166 -1.23 3.62 -13.06
CA ILE A 166 0.09 3.46 -13.68
C ILE A 166 0.25 2.05 -14.26
N ALA A 167 -0.20 1.04 -13.52
CA ALA A 167 -0.20 -0.35 -13.95
C ALA A 167 -1.08 -0.54 -15.19
N ALA A 168 -2.30 -0.01 -15.19
CA ALA A 168 -3.20 -0.10 -16.34
C ALA A 168 -2.60 0.55 -17.60
N THR A 169 -1.95 1.71 -17.47
CA THR A 169 -1.33 2.39 -18.63
C THR A 169 -0.08 1.68 -19.19
N LYS A 170 0.63 0.89 -18.36
CA LYS A 170 1.86 0.18 -18.74
C LYS A 170 1.68 -1.33 -18.90
N ALA A 171 0.46 -1.83 -18.67
CA ALA A 171 0.15 -3.24 -18.48
C ALA A 171 0.63 -4.11 -19.65
N ARG A 172 0.40 -3.63 -20.88
CA ARG A 172 0.75 -4.32 -22.14
C ARG A 172 2.23 -4.72 -22.22
N LYS A 173 3.16 -3.85 -21.78
CA LYS A 173 4.60 -4.15 -21.84
C LYS A 173 4.97 -5.28 -20.88
N HIS A 174 4.25 -5.40 -19.77
CA HIS A 174 4.54 -6.34 -18.69
C HIS A 174 3.63 -7.58 -18.70
N LYS A 175 2.88 -7.81 -19.79
CA LYS A 175 1.86 -8.88 -19.91
C LYS A 175 0.90 -8.93 -18.71
N LEU A 176 0.60 -7.77 -18.15
CA LEU A 176 -0.39 -7.60 -17.09
C LEU A 176 -1.74 -7.28 -17.73
N HIS A 177 -2.74 -8.08 -17.40
CA HIS A 177 -4.13 -7.90 -17.83
C HIS A 177 -4.95 -7.51 -16.60
N ILE A 178 -5.57 -6.33 -16.64
CA ILE A 178 -6.34 -5.80 -15.50
C ILE A 178 -7.81 -5.78 -15.86
N ALA A 179 -8.64 -6.41 -15.02
CA ALA A 179 -10.09 -6.35 -15.09
C ALA A 179 -10.64 -5.75 -13.80
N CYS A 180 -11.35 -4.63 -13.92
CA CYS A 180 -11.93 -3.91 -12.79
C CYS A 180 -13.45 -3.78 -12.98
N GLY A 181 -14.23 -4.28 -12.03
CA GLY A 181 -15.64 -3.93 -11.92
C GLY A 181 -15.82 -2.64 -11.11
N PHE A 182 -16.86 -1.88 -11.46
CA PHE A 182 -17.28 -0.66 -10.77
C PHE A 182 -18.78 -0.45 -11.03
N GLN A 183 -19.51 0.02 -10.03
CA GLN A 183 -20.97 0.17 -10.14
C GLN A 183 -21.38 1.43 -10.92
N SER A 184 -20.61 2.52 -10.79
CA SER A 184 -20.88 3.77 -11.52
C SER A 184 -19.61 4.58 -11.83
N TYR A 185 -19.68 5.37 -12.91
CA TYR A 185 -18.60 6.32 -13.21
C TYR A 185 -18.45 7.42 -12.16
N ALA A 186 -19.54 7.78 -11.47
CA ALA A 186 -19.52 8.81 -10.44
C ALA A 186 -18.68 8.38 -9.22
N GLN A 187 -18.85 7.14 -8.74
CA GLN A 187 -18.05 6.59 -7.63
C GLN A 187 -16.57 6.46 -8.01
N LEU A 188 -16.28 6.09 -9.26
CA LEU A 188 -14.90 6.01 -9.74
C LEU A 188 -14.23 7.39 -9.78
N ASP A 189 -14.96 8.41 -10.26
CA ASP A 189 -14.52 9.81 -10.28
C ASP A 189 -14.33 10.37 -8.86
N GLU A 190 -15.19 10.01 -7.90
CA GLU A 190 -15.07 10.41 -6.49
C GLU A 190 -13.83 9.81 -5.84
N THR A 191 -13.59 8.51 -6.06
CA THR A 191 -12.45 7.78 -5.47
C THR A 191 -11.12 8.21 -6.06
N ASN A 192 -11.03 8.31 -7.39
CA ASN A 192 -9.75 8.52 -8.09
C ASN A 192 -9.51 9.98 -8.49
N GLY A 193 -10.57 10.78 -8.61
CA GLY A 193 -10.56 12.05 -9.32
C GLY A 193 -10.79 11.86 -10.82
N LYS A 194 -11.46 12.82 -11.47
CA LYS A 194 -11.92 12.75 -12.86
C LYS A 194 -10.85 12.34 -13.88
N ASN A 195 -9.64 12.89 -13.75
CA ASN A 195 -8.55 12.61 -14.70
C ASN A 195 -8.02 11.18 -14.59
N ASP A 196 -7.81 10.70 -13.36
CA ASP A 196 -7.30 9.36 -13.11
C ASP A 196 -8.36 8.31 -13.41
N ALA A 197 -9.62 8.57 -13.05
CA ALA A 197 -10.75 7.74 -13.42
C ALA A 197 -10.91 7.62 -14.96
N LEU A 198 -10.82 8.75 -15.69
CA LEU A 198 -10.84 8.72 -17.15
C LEU A 198 -9.67 7.90 -17.74
N THR A 199 -8.47 8.08 -17.20
CA THR A 199 -7.27 7.35 -17.64
C THR A 199 -7.42 5.85 -17.40
N LEU A 200 -7.90 5.46 -16.21
CA LEU A 200 -8.16 4.07 -15.86
C LEU A 200 -9.16 3.44 -16.83
N ARG A 201 -10.33 4.06 -17.03
CA ARG A 201 -11.36 3.56 -17.97
C ARG A 201 -10.84 3.40 -19.41
N ASN A 202 -10.00 4.32 -19.87
CA ASN A 202 -9.41 4.23 -21.21
C ASN A 202 -8.38 3.11 -21.32
N SER A 203 -7.64 2.85 -20.24
CA SER A 203 -6.61 1.81 -20.19
C SER A 203 -7.18 0.40 -20.04
N LEU A 204 -8.40 0.28 -19.50
CA LEU A 204 -9.12 -0.99 -19.34
C LEU A 204 -9.88 -1.43 -20.60
N LYS A 205 -9.75 -0.72 -21.74
CA LYS A 205 -10.40 -1.13 -22.99
C LYS A 205 -9.65 -2.33 -23.58
N ASN A 206 -10.38 -3.44 -23.75
CA ASN A 206 -9.93 -4.76 -24.22
C ASN A 206 -8.65 -4.72 -25.06
N SER A 207 -7.57 -5.23 -24.45
CA SER A 207 -6.36 -5.69 -25.14
C SER A 207 -6.62 -7.03 -25.81
#